data_AF-G3ADK3-F1
#
_entry.id   AF-G3ADK3-F1
#
_cell.length_a   1.000
_cell.length_b   1.000
_cell.length_c   1.000
_cell.angle_alpha   90.00
_cell.angle_beta   90.00
_cell.angle_gamma   90.00
#
_symmetry.space_group_name_H-M   'P 1'
#
loop_
_entity.id
_entity.type
_entity.pdbx_description
1 polymer ?
#
loop_
_entity_poly.entity_id
_entity_poly.type
_entity_poly.pdbx_seq_one_letter_code
_entity_poly.pdbx_strand_id
1 'polypeptide(L)'
;GKGAVMRMGSKQVVEVETISTGSLGLDVGLGVGGLPKGRIVEIYGPESSGKTTLALHTIAEAQKKGGSCAFIDAEHALDPIYARKLGVNLNDLLIAQPDHGEQALEIADTLVRSGSIDVVVIDSVAALTPRAEIE
;
A
#
# COMPACT_ATOMS: atom_id res chain seq x y z
N GLY A 1 15.81 1.23 -21.86
CA GLY A 1 15.97 -0.19 -21.45
C GLY A 1 15.14 -1.10 -22.35
N LYS A 2 15.32 -2.43 -22.25
CA LYS A 2 14.40 -3.39 -22.91
C LYS A 2 12.97 -3.07 -22.45
N GLY A 3 12.04 -2.85 -23.39
CA GLY A 3 10.66 -2.42 -23.10
C GLY A 3 10.39 -0.91 -23.15
N ALA A 4 11.37 -0.07 -23.46
CA ALA A 4 11.17 1.39 -23.55
C ALA A 4 10.25 1.83 -24.70
N VAL A 5 10.08 1.00 -25.73
CA VAL A 5 9.12 1.21 -26.83
C VAL A 5 8.50 -0.15 -27.16
N MET A 6 7.17 -0.22 -27.09
CA MET A 6 6.38 -1.43 -27.35
C MET A 6 5.22 -1.07 -28.28
N ARG A 7 4.78 -1.99 -29.15
CA ARG A 7 3.55 -1.79 -29.92
C ARG A 7 2.36 -1.98 -28.99
N MET A 8 1.41 -1.04 -28.97
CA MET A 8 0.22 -1.10 -28.11
C MET A 8 -0.58 -2.41 -28.22
N GLY A 9 -0.50 -3.09 -29.37
CA GLY A 9 -1.16 -4.38 -29.63
C GLY A 9 -0.32 -5.64 -29.35
N SER A 10 0.96 -5.51 -28.94
CA SER A 10 1.73 -6.68 -28.53
C SER A 10 1.28 -7.12 -27.14
N LYS A 11 0.24 -7.97 -27.08
CA LYS A 11 -0.19 -8.66 -25.87
C LYS A 11 0.88 -9.66 -25.44
N GLN A 12 1.93 -9.21 -24.77
CA GLN A 12 2.46 -10.04 -23.69
C GLN A 12 1.53 -9.81 -22.51
N VAL A 13 0.67 -10.79 -22.25
CA VAL A 13 -0.01 -10.88 -20.95
C VAL A 13 1.11 -11.14 -19.95
N VAL A 14 1.61 -10.08 -19.33
CA VAL A 14 2.49 -10.22 -18.17
C VAL A 14 1.57 -10.67 -17.05
N GLU A 15 1.72 -11.93 -16.61
CA GLU A 15 1.12 -12.36 -15.36
C GLU A 15 1.71 -11.48 -14.25
N VAL A 16 0.86 -10.63 -13.67
CA VAL A 16 1.23 -9.77 -12.56
C VAL A 16 0.76 -10.47 -11.30
N GLU A 17 1.69 -10.77 -10.39
CA GLU A 17 1.35 -11.30 -9.06
C GLU A 17 0.44 -10.31 -8.33
N THR A 18 -0.59 -10.81 -7.63
CA THR A 18 -1.57 -9.98 -6.94
C THR A 18 -1.71 -10.31 -5.46
N ILE A 19 -2.08 -9.28 -4.68
CA ILE A 19 -2.38 -9.36 -3.25
C ILE A 19 -3.87 -9.14 -3.07
N SER A 20 -4.55 -10.07 -2.39
CA SER A 20 -5.99 -9.95 -2.15
C SER A 20 -6.30 -8.68 -1.35
N THR A 21 -7.41 -8.04 -1.67
CA THR A 21 -7.93 -6.90 -0.90
C THR A 21 -8.59 -7.32 0.41
N GLY A 22 -8.76 -8.63 0.65
CA GLY A 22 -9.59 -9.17 1.73
C GLY A 22 -11.09 -9.14 1.41
N SER A 23 -11.48 -8.60 0.26
CA SER A 23 -12.85 -8.57 -0.24
C SER A 23 -12.95 -9.34 -1.56
N LEU A 24 -13.55 -10.54 -1.52
CA LEU A 24 -13.72 -11.37 -2.71
C LEU A 24 -14.44 -10.64 -3.84
N GLY A 25 -15.46 -9.85 -3.52
CA GLY A 25 -16.20 -9.08 -4.52
C GLY A 25 -15.32 -8.04 -5.21
N LEU A 26 -14.43 -7.38 -4.47
CA LEU A 26 -13.48 -6.43 -5.04
C LEU A 26 -12.38 -7.11 -5.86
N ASP A 27 -11.82 -8.21 -5.36
CA ASP A 27 -10.79 -8.99 -6.08
C ASP A 27 -11.30 -9.51 -7.43
N VAL A 28 -12.55 -9.99 -7.47
CA VAL A 28 -13.23 -10.38 -8.72
C VAL A 28 -13.48 -9.15 -9.59
N GLY A 29 -13.95 -8.04 -9.01
CA GLY A 29 -14.21 -6.80 -9.73
C GLY A 29 -12.98 -6.18 -10.39
N LEU A 30 -11.79 -6.36 -9.80
CA LEU A 30 -10.50 -5.95 -10.36
C LEU A 30 -10.07 -6.80 -11.57
N GLY A 31 -10.66 -7.99 -11.76
CA GLY A 31 -10.41 -8.89 -12.88
C GLY A 31 -9.05 -9.61 -12.87
N VAL A 32 -8.18 -9.25 -11.93
CA VAL A 32 -6.83 -9.84 -11.74
C VAL A 32 -6.68 -10.53 -10.36
N GLY A 33 -7.75 -10.60 -9.57
CA GLY A 33 -7.77 -11.33 -8.30
C GLY A 33 -7.15 -10.60 -7.11
N GLY A 34 -6.92 -9.29 -7.22
CA GLY A 34 -6.37 -8.46 -6.14
C GLY A 34 -5.62 -7.23 -6.65
N LEU A 35 -4.87 -6.58 -5.76
CA LEU A 35 -4.00 -5.46 -6.11
C LEU A 35 -2.70 -5.96 -6.75
N PRO A 36 -2.28 -5.41 -7.90
CA PRO A 36 -1.07 -5.85 -8.61
C PRO A 36 0.21 -5.43 -7.88
N LYS A 37 1.12 -6.39 -7.63
CA LYS A 37 2.44 -6.10 -7.04
C LYS A 37 3.30 -5.25 -7.98
N GLY A 38 4.14 -4.41 -7.39
CA GLY A 38 5.03 -3.51 -8.13
C GLY A 38 4.31 -2.37 -8.86
N ARG A 39 3.07 -2.06 -8.47
CA ARG A 39 2.26 -0.96 -9.01
C ARG A 39 1.80 -0.06 -7.88
N ILE A 40 1.55 1.21 -8.22
CA ILE A 40 0.89 2.15 -7.32
C ILE A 40 -0.62 1.97 -7.47
N VAL A 41 -1.32 1.87 -6.34
CA VAL A 41 -2.78 1.81 -6.25
C VAL A 41 -3.23 2.98 -5.39
N GLU A 42 -4.22 3.74 -5.86
CA GLU A 42 -4.84 4.82 -5.10
C GLU A 42 -6.23 4.39 -4.63
N ILE A 43 -6.48 4.49 -3.33
CA ILE A 43 -7.79 4.26 -2.71
C ILE A 43 -8.28 5.61 -2.18
N TYR A 44 -9.24 6.22 -2.86
CA TYR A 44 -9.82 7.50 -2.46
C TYR A 44 -11.32 7.37 -2.16
N GLY A 45 -11.85 8.32 -1.39
CA GLY A 45 -13.25 8.32 -0.99
C GLY A 45 -13.50 9.18 0.26
N PRO A 46 -14.78 9.39 0.62
CA PRO A 46 -15.17 10.18 1.78
C PRO A 46 -14.51 9.73 3.09
N GLU A 47 -14.48 10.60 4.08
CA GLU A 47 -14.12 10.21 5.45
C GLU A 47 -15.00 9.04 5.92
N SER A 48 -14.41 8.13 6.69
CA SER A 48 -15.09 6.92 7.18
C SER A 48 -15.64 5.96 6.11
N SER A 49 -15.27 6.13 4.82
CA SER A 49 -15.69 5.21 3.75
C SER A 49 -14.99 3.84 3.76
N GLY A 50 -14.04 3.63 4.68
CA GLY A 50 -13.31 2.36 4.83
C GLY A 50 -11.95 2.29 4.13
N LYS A 51 -11.36 3.40 3.68
CA LYS A 51 -10.05 3.45 2.99
C LYS A 51 -8.95 2.72 3.78
N THR A 52 -8.68 3.18 5.00
CA THR A 52 -7.69 2.59 5.91
C THR A 52 -8.05 1.14 6.27
N THR A 53 -9.34 0.83 6.41
CA THR A 53 -9.80 -0.55 6.68
C THR A 53 -9.44 -1.48 5.52
N LEU A 54 -9.65 -1.05 4.27
CA LEU A 54 -9.28 -1.82 3.09
C LEU A 54 -7.77 -2.00 2.99
N ALA A 55 -6.99 -0.94 3.26
CA ALA A 55 -5.54 -1.01 3.26
C ALA A 55 -4.99 -1.98 4.32
N LEU A 56 -5.57 -1.97 5.54
CA LEU A 56 -5.22 -2.91 6.60
C LEU A 56 -5.61 -4.36 6.26
N HIS A 57 -6.72 -4.58 5.56
CA HIS A 57 -7.06 -5.92 5.04
C HIS A 57 -6.07 -6.40 3.99
N THR A 58 -5.64 -5.53 3.06
CA THR A 58 -4.59 -5.87 2.10
C THR A 58 -3.28 -6.25 2.81
N ILE A 59 -2.88 -5.51 3.85
CA ILE A 59 -1.72 -5.85 4.68
C ILE A 59 -1.91 -7.23 5.33
N ALA A 60 -3.06 -7.47 5.95
CA ALA A 60 -3.34 -8.76 6.59
C ALA A 60 -3.27 -9.93 5.60
N GLU A 61 -3.82 -9.77 4.39
CA GLU A 61 -3.74 -10.78 3.33
C GLU A 61 -2.31 -11.01 2.81
N ALA A 62 -1.50 -9.95 2.71
CA ALA A 62 -0.08 -10.09 2.37
C ALA A 62 0.70 -10.83 3.47
N GLN A 63 0.50 -10.46 4.74
CA GLN A 63 1.16 -11.11 5.88
C GLN A 63 0.75 -12.59 6.03
N LYS A 64 -0.50 -12.96 5.74
CA LYS A 64 -0.95 -14.36 5.73
C LYS A 64 -0.17 -15.23 4.74
N LYS A 65 0.35 -14.63 3.65
CA LYS A 65 1.21 -15.30 2.67
C LYS A 65 2.70 -15.22 3.02
N GLY A 66 3.05 -14.73 4.21
CA GLY A 66 4.42 -14.53 4.67
C GLY A 66 5.08 -13.26 4.12
N GLY A 67 4.31 -12.36 3.51
CA GLY A 67 4.83 -11.10 2.98
C GLY A 67 5.14 -10.07 4.07
N SER A 68 6.14 -9.22 3.83
CA SER A 68 6.49 -8.12 4.74
C SER A 68 5.78 -6.84 4.33
N CYS A 69 5.27 -6.09 5.31
CA CYS A 69 4.45 -4.90 5.06
C CYS A 69 4.98 -3.69 5.83
N ALA A 70 4.75 -2.51 5.28
CA ALA A 70 5.02 -1.25 5.92
C ALA A 70 3.81 -0.31 5.85
N PHE A 71 3.64 0.50 6.89
CA PHE A 71 2.60 1.51 7.00
C PHE A 71 3.23 2.86 7.35
N ILE A 72 3.04 3.84 6.48
CA ILE A 72 3.48 5.23 6.67
C ILE A 72 2.26 6.00 7.14
N ASP A 73 2.18 6.23 8.45
CA ASP A 73 1.08 6.89 9.15
C ASP A 73 1.34 8.40 9.19
N ALA A 74 1.07 9.07 8.07
CA ALA A 74 1.16 10.53 7.96
C ALA A 74 0.01 11.24 8.69
N GLU A 75 -1.14 10.59 8.88
CA GLU A 75 -2.28 11.14 9.65
C GLU A 75 -2.15 10.95 11.17
N HIS A 76 -1.18 10.16 11.63
CA HIS A 76 -0.97 9.84 13.05
C HIS A 76 -2.25 9.26 13.70
N ALA A 77 -3.03 8.50 12.93
CA ALA A 77 -4.39 8.10 13.26
C ALA A 77 -4.57 6.56 13.32
N LEU A 78 -3.52 5.79 13.08
CA LEU A 78 -3.60 4.34 13.07
C LEU A 78 -3.91 3.76 14.47
N ASP A 79 -5.04 3.06 14.60
CA ASP A 79 -5.38 2.29 15.81
C ASP A 79 -4.80 0.85 15.73
N PRO A 80 -3.78 0.51 16.55
CA PRO A 80 -3.19 -0.83 16.56
C PRO A 80 -4.17 -1.91 17.03
N ILE A 81 -5.11 -1.59 17.93
CA ILE A 81 -6.11 -2.55 18.42
C ILE A 81 -7.05 -2.92 17.27
N TYR A 82 -7.49 -1.93 16.50
CA TYR A 82 -8.32 -2.15 15.33
C TYR A 82 -7.58 -2.95 14.25
N ALA A 83 -6.36 -2.56 13.89
CA ALA A 83 -5.54 -3.29 12.92
C ALA A 83 -5.36 -4.77 13.30
N ARG A 84 -5.10 -5.07 14.57
CA ARG A 84 -5.01 -6.46 15.07
C ARG A 84 -6.32 -7.22 14.88
N LYS A 85 -7.48 -6.60 15.11
CA LYS A 85 -8.80 -7.22 14.90
C LYS A 85 -9.06 -7.54 13.43
N LEU A 86 -8.48 -6.78 12.50
CA LEU A 86 -8.55 -7.03 11.07
C LEU A 86 -7.58 -8.14 10.59
N GLY A 87 -6.78 -8.71 11.50
CA GLY A 87 -5.85 -9.80 11.20
C GLY A 87 -4.44 -9.34 10.86
N VAL A 88 -4.11 -8.06 11.08
CA VAL A 88 -2.74 -7.56 10.91
C VAL A 88 -1.86 -8.10 12.05
N ASN A 89 -0.73 -8.70 11.69
CA ASN A 89 0.32 -9.05 12.62
C ASN A 89 1.16 -7.79 12.93
N LEU A 90 0.86 -7.17 14.07
CA LEU A 90 1.54 -5.93 14.49
C LEU A 90 3.02 -6.12 14.83
N ASN A 91 3.46 -7.33 15.18
CA ASN A 91 4.86 -7.55 15.53
C ASN A 91 5.78 -7.47 14.31
N ASP A 92 5.22 -7.79 13.13
CA ASP A 92 5.95 -7.87 11.87
C ASP A 92 5.53 -6.74 10.90
N LEU A 93 4.74 -5.75 11.36
CA LEU A 93 4.39 -4.57 10.59
C LEU A 93 5.39 -3.45 10.86
N LEU A 94 6.08 -2.98 9.82
CA LEU A 94 6.90 -1.78 9.93
C LEU A 94 5.99 -0.54 9.94
N ILE A 95 6.19 0.37 10.90
CA ILE A 95 5.43 1.61 11.00
C ILE A 95 6.41 2.78 10.96
N ALA A 96 6.08 3.80 10.17
CA ALA A 96 6.77 5.08 10.15
C ALA A 96 5.76 6.21 10.36
N GLN A 97 6.11 7.17 11.23
CA GLN A 97 5.34 8.39 11.47
C GLN A 97 6.22 9.58 11.07
N PRO A 98 6.13 10.05 9.81
CA PRO A 98 6.95 11.14 9.32
C PRO A 98 6.47 12.50 9.85
N ASP A 99 7.39 13.44 9.92
CA ASP A 99 7.17 14.84 10.29
C ASP A 99 6.68 15.68 9.09
N HIS A 100 7.07 15.31 7.86
CA HIS A 100 6.71 16.03 6.64
C HIS A 100 6.64 15.10 5.40
N GLY A 101 6.02 15.59 4.33
CA GLY A 101 5.72 14.81 3.13
C GLY A 101 6.94 14.24 2.42
N GLU A 102 8.03 15.00 2.31
CA GLU A 102 9.27 14.51 1.69
C GLU A 102 9.88 13.35 2.47
N GLN A 103 9.87 13.41 3.80
CA GLN A 103 10.37 12.31 4.64
C GLN A 103 9.52 11.05 4.45
N ALA A 104 8.20 11.19 4.37
CA ALA A 104 7.30 10.08 4.09
C ALA A 104 7.66 9.38 2.76
N LEU A 105 7.89 10.18 1.70
CA LEU A 105 8.22 9.67 0.38
C LEU A 105 9.64 9.08 0.30
N GLU A 106 10.61 9.65 1.02
CA GLU A 106 11.97 9.09 1.15
C GLU A 106 11.95 7.73 1.86
N ILE A 107 11.17 7.60 2.92
CA ILE A 107 10.95 6.32 3.62
C ILE A 107 10.31 5.31 2.65
N ALA A 108 9.27 5.70 1.92
CA ALA A 108 8.63 4.85 0.93
C ALA A 108 9.61 4.39 -0.16
N ASP A 109 10.41 5.30 -0.73
CA ASP A 109 11.42 4.96 -1.75
C ASP A 109 12.48 4.00 -1.21
N THR A 110 12.95 4.22 0.03
CA THR A 110 13.93 3.33 0.69
C THR A 110 13.37 1.93 0.88
N LEU A 111 12.13 1.82 1.36
CA LEU A 111 11.45 0.55 1.59
C LEU A 111 11.17 -0.20 0.28
N VAL A 112 10.78 0.50 -0.79
CA VAL A 112 10.56 -0.12 -2.10
C VAL A 112 11.88 -0.58 -2.73
N ARG A 113 12.96 0.20 -2.59
CA ARG A 113 14.29 -0.15 -3.11
C ARG A 113 14.94 -1.33 -2.42
N SER A 114 14.61 -1.60 -1.16
CA SER A 114 15.14 -2.78 -0.45
C SER A 114 14.71 -4.09 -1.13
N GLY A 115 13.59 -4.08 -1.86
CA GLY A 115 13.00 -5.27 -2.47
C GLY A 115 12.44 -6.27 -1.47
N SER A 116 12.41 -5.92 -0.17
CA SER A 116 12.00 -6.81 0.92
C SER A 116 10.57 -6.56 1.40
N ILE A 117 9.86 -5.56 0.85
CA ILE A 117 8.52 -5.19 1.25
C ILE A 117 7.52 -5.51 0.14
N ASP A 118 6.50 -6.29 0.47
CA ASP A 118 5.43 -6.69 -0.45
C ASP A 118 4.33 -5.62 -0.57
N VAL A 119 4.04 -4.90 0.52
CA VAL A 119 3.04 -3.82 0.57
C VAL A 119 3.58 -2.64 1.38
N VAL A 120 3.54 -1.45 0.77
CA VAL A 120 3.73 -0.18 1.46
C VAL A 120 2.42 0.60 1.37
N VAL A 121 1.85 0.97 2.52
CA VAL A 121 0.67 1.85 2.60
C VAL A 121 1.13 3.23 3.08
N ILE A 122 0.58 4.28 2.47
CA ILE A 122 0.71 5.67 2.92
C ILE A 122 -0.68 6.17 3.30
N ASP A 123 -0.90 6.49 4.58
CA ASP A 123 -2.15 7.03 5.09
C ASP A 123 -1.89 8.37 5.79
N SER A 124 -2.15 9.52 5.15
CA SER A 124 -2.72 9.70 3.80
C SER A 124 -1.96 10.73 2.97
N VAL A 125 -2.24 10.75 1.66
CA VAL A 125 -1.64 11.71 0.72
C VAL A 125 -1.97 13.15 1.11
N ALA A 126 -3.17 13.40 1.65
CA ALA A 126 -3.58 14.74 2.07
C ALA A 126 -2.77 15.26 3.26
N ALA A 127 -2.18 14.37 4.06
CA ALA A 127 -1.32 14.69 5.19
C ALA A 127 0.17 14.80 4.81
N LEU A 128 0.53 14.65 3.53
CA LEU A 128 1.92 14.82 3.07
C LEU A 128 2.27 16.31 2.90
N THR A 129 2.17 17.07 3.99
CA THR A 129 2.48 18.50 4.02
C THR A 129 3.96 18.73 3.72
N PRO A 130 4.31 19.59 2.74
CA PRO A 130 5.71 19.91 2.43
C PRO A 130 6.45 20.47 3.64
N ARG A 131 7.73 20.16 3.79
CA ARG A 131 8.57 20.69 4.89
C ARG A 131 8.48 22.21 5.02
N ALA A 132 8.44 22.92 3.89
CA ALA A 132 8.37 24.37 3.84
C ALA A 132 7.05 24.98 4.38
N GLU A 133 6.02 24.16 4.61
CA GLU A 133 4.75 24.59 5.22
C GLU A 133 4.68 24.31 6.73
N ILE A 134 5.64 23.56 7.28
CA ILE A 134 5.72 23.18 8.70
C ILE A 134 6.77 24.01 9.47
N GLU A 135 7.77 24.54 8.77
CA GLU A 135 8.77 25.51 9.28
C GLU A 135 8.33 26.97 9.04
#